data_AF-W6VU34-F1
#
_entry.id   AF-W6VU34-F1
#
_cell.length_a   1.000
_cell.length_b   1.000
_cell.length_c   1.000
_cell.angle_alpha   90.00
_cell.angle_beta   90.00
_cell.angle_gamma   90.00
#
_symmetry.space_group_name_H-M   'P 1'
#
loop_
_entity.id
_entity.type
_entity.pdbx_description
1 polymer ?
#
loop_
_entity_poly.entity_id
_entity_poly.type
_entity_poly.pdbx_seq_one_letter_code
_entity_poly.pdbx_strand_id
1 'polypeptide(L)'
;MRVRRWTWSMLLSASALMIPLDAGAVEFTCWDPGGVGSANADAEYWTPERIAAAIPEREMIETLPTTGFPRDGGGTLTEDAERAPIDQAPYKFGGQLLYTRGGDDYTASAQFVADANIVIGAAHSLWKGGMAASNIRFYQGYSNGGGTLYRMDRAAVLLRWTEVADNDPSLARSQFDYSVMRTTVASAVGKYELGIDGAHVDENVTVTGYPARLEDGQYMYQETARIVVQAGTSYDARPHPMHGGGASGGAWFVTANNVHKAVSVVSSGAPDGVFGPSFTQDTADLIAIVKNGCP
;
A
#
# COMPACT_ATOMS: atom_id res chain seq x y z
N MET A 1 -25.27 -12.72 -81.26
CA MET A 1 -25.55 -12.01 -79.99
C MET A 1 -25.25 -12.94 -78.82
N ARG A 2 -24.15 -12.70 -78.09
CA ARG A 2 -23.77 -13.44 -76.88
C ARG A 2 -23.49 -12.41 -75.79
N VAL A 3 -24.31 -12.45 -74.74
CA VAL A 3 -24.17 -11.61 -73.53
C VAL A 3 -23.25 -12.34 -72.56
N ARG A 4 -22.12 -11.73 -72.18
CA ARG A 4 -21.25 -12.21 -71.10
C ARG A 4 -21.52 -11.36 -69.85
N ARG A 5 -22.04 -11.99 -68.79
CA ARG A 5 -22.14 -11.42 -67.45
C ARG A 5 -20.75 -11.39 -66.81
N TRP A 6 -20.38 -10.23 -66.24
CA TRP A 6 -19.24 -10.09 -65.33
C TRP A 6 -19.74 -10.21 -63.90
N THR A 7 -19.22 -11.18 -63.15
CA THR A 7 -19.38 -11.28 -61.70
C THR A 7 -18.18 -10.62 -61.04
N TRP A 8 -18.41 -9.58 -60.25
CA TRP A 8 -17.43 -9.00 -59.36
C TRP A 8 -17.42 -9.81 -58.05
N SER A 9 -16.31 -10.46 -57.74
CA SER A 9 -16.05 -11.00 -56.39
C SER A 9 -15.32 -9.92 -55.59
N MET A 10 -15.98 -9.37 -54.57
CA MET A 10 -15.33 -8.58 -53.53
C MET A 10 -14.58 -9.53 -52.59
N LEU A 11 -13.26 -9.46 -52.59
CA LEU A 11 -12.42 -10.02 -51.53
C LEU A 11 -12.40 -9.04 -50.36
N LEU A 12 -13.20 -9.33 -49.33
CA LEU A 12 -13.05 -8.72 -48.00
C LEU A 12 -11.79 -9.32 -47.36
N SER A 13 -10.69 -8.55 -47.40
CA SER A 13 -9.49 -8.85 -46.62
C SER A 13 -9.79 -8.51 -45.16
N ALA A 14 -10.15 -9.53 -44.38
CA ALA A 14 -10.20 -9.42 -42.93
C ALA A 14 -8.77 -9.32 -42.41
N SER A 15 -8.27 -8.09 -42.26
CA SER A 15 -7.11 -7.82 -41.42
C SER A 15 -7.50 -8.16 -39.99
N ALA A 16 -7.18 -9.39 -39.57
CA ALA A 16 -7.13 -9.72 -38.16
C ALA A 16 -6.02 -8.85 -37.54
N LEU A 17 -6.41 -7.79 -36.85
CA LEU A 17 -5.57 -7.12 -35.87
C LEU A 17 -5.22 -8.19 -34.82
N MET A 18 -4.07 -8.83 -34.99
CA MET A 18 -3.43 -9.54 -33.90
C MET A 18 -2.97 -8.47 -32.91
N ILE A 19 -3.80 -8.21 -31.91
CA ILE A 19 -3.40 -7.49 -30.72
C ILE A 19 -2.31 -8.36 -30.08
N PRO A 20 -1.09 -7.85 -29.85
CA PRO A 20 -0.08 -8.60 -29.13
C PRO A 20 -0.65 -9.00 -27.76
N LEU A 21 -0.58 -10.29 -27.45
CA LEU A 21 -0.82 -10.80 -26.10
C LEU A 21 0.22 -10.13 -25.20
N ASP A 22 -0.24 -9.21 -24.34
CA ASP A 22 0.59 -8.49 -23.39
C ASP A 22 1.34 -9.46 -22.48
N ALA A 23 2.59 -9.12 -22.17
CA ALA A 23 3.38 -9.79 -21.17
C ALA A 23 2.65 -9.69 -19.82
N GLY A 24 2.08 -10.82 -19.38
CA GLY A 24 1.63 -11.11 -18.01
C GLY A 24 0.71 -10.08 -17.37
N ALA A 25 -0.61 -10.17 -17.60
CA ALA A 25 -1.56 -9.41 -16.79
C ALA A 25 -1.38 -9.76 -15.31
N VAL A 26 -1.22 -8.73 -14.47
CA VAL A 26 -1.19 -8.91 -13.01
C VAL A 26 -2.46 -9.63 -12.54
N GLU A 27 -2.31 -10.70 -11.78
CA GLU A 27 -3.45 -11.41 -11.17
C GLU A 27 -3.81 -10.74 -9.85
N PHE A 28 -5.09 -10.43 -9.65
CA PHE A 28 -5.56 -9.64 -8.51
C PHE A 28 -6.92 -10.11 -8.01
N THR A 29 -7.20 -9.75 -6.76
CA THR A 29 -8.54 -9.80 -6.18
C THR A 29 -8.99 -8.37 -5.91
N CYS A 30 -10.17 -7.99 -6.39
CA CYS A 30 -10.76 -6.67 -6.14
C CYS A 30 -12.18 -6.80 -5.57
N TRP A 31 -12.55 -5.86 -4.70
CA TRP A 31 -13.87 -5.80 -4.09
C TRP A 31 -14.33 -4.36 -3.83
N ASP A 32 -15.62 -4.21 -3.59
CA ASP A 32 -16.22 -2.98 -3.08
C ASP A 32 -16.24 -3.04 -1.53
N PRO A 33 -15.42 -2.23 -0.83
CA PRO A 33 -15.40 -2.21 0.63
C PRO A 33 -16.68 -1.61 1.24
N GLY A 34 -17.57 -1.05 0.39
CA GLY A 34 -18.86 -0.49 0.74
C GLY A 34 -20.02 -1.49 0.78
N GLY A 35 -19.89 -2.74 0.28
CA GLY A 35 -20.90 -3.75 0.60
C GLY A 35 -20.95 -5.06 -0.18
N VAL A 36 -21.26 -6.12 0.57
CA VAL A 36 -22.47 -6.94 0.39
C VAL A 36 -23.07 -7.17 1.80
N GLY A 37 -24.03 -6.35 2.24
CA GLY A 37 -24.77 -6.59 3.50
C GLY A 37 -24.54 -5.64 4.70
N SER A 38 -23.78 -4.56 4.58
CA SER A 38 -23.61 -3.62 5.69
C SER A 38 -24.76 -2.60 5.74
N ALA A 39 -25.77 -2.87 6.56
CA ALA A 39 -26.82 -1.92 6.94
C ALA A 39 -26.31 -0.67 7.70
N ASN A 40 -24.98 -0.52 7.82
CA ASN A 40 -24.30 0.57 8.53
C ASN A 40 -23.28 1.30 7.63
N ALA A 41 -23.53 1.40 6.31
CA ALA A 41 -22.77 2.27 5.40
C ALA A 41 -22.92 3.78 5.70
N ASP A 42 -23.48 4.10 6.87
CA ASP A 42 -23.66 5.44 7.38
C ASP A 42 -22.32 6.08 7.77
N ALA A 43 -22.32 7.40 7.82
CA ALA A 43 -21.23 8.17 8.42
C ALA A 43 -20.95 7.76 9.89
N GLU A 44 -21.85 6.98 10.49
CA GLU A 44 -21.86 6.61 11.90
C GLU A 44 -21.11 5.31 12.25
N TYR A 45 -20.65 4.49 11.28
CA TYR A 45 -19.95 3.24 11.63
C TYR A 45 -18.68 3.50 12.45
N TRP A 46 -17.85 4.46 12.04
CA TRP A 46 -16.61 4.84 12.72
C TRP A 46 -16.86 5.98 13.70
N THR A 47 -17.39 5.64 14.88
CA THR A 47 -17.50 6.59 15.98
C THR A 47 -16.12 6.84 16.62
N PRO A 48 -15.91 7.97 17.33
CA PRO A 48 -14.67 8.22 18.06
C PRO A 48 -14.27 7.06 18.99
N GLU A 49 -15.24 6.41 19.62
CA GLU A 49 -14.99 5.26 20.52
C GLU A 49 -14.44 4.06 19.76
N ARG A 50 -14.95 3.79 18.55
CA ARG A 50 -14.45 2.68 17.72
C ARG A 50 -13.09 2.97 17.12
N ILE A 51 -12.83 4.23 16.74
CA ILE A 51 -11.50 4.66 16.30
C ILE A 51 -10.49 4.47 17.45
N ALA A 52 -10.84 4.89 18.67
CA ALA A 52 -9.98 4.74 19.84
C ALA A 52 -9.76 3.28 20.26
N ALA A 53 -10.74 2.40 20.02
CA ALA A 53 -10.67 0.97 20.34
C ALA A 53 -10.09 0.11 19.22
N ALA A 54 -9.87 0.67 18.03
CA ALA A 54 -9.39 -0.07 16.87
C ALA A 54 -7.98 -0.62 17.11
N ILE A 55 -7.76 -1.86 16.68
CA ILE A 55 -6.55 -2.63 16.93
C ILE A 55 -5.47 -2.19 15.93
N PRO A 56 -4.30 -1.69 16.37
CA PRO A 56 -3.20 -1.40 15.47
C PRO A 56 -2.74 -2.69 14.78
N GLU A 57 -2.79 -2.72 13.45
CA GLU A 57 -2.40 -3.88 12.66
C GLU A 57 -0.93 -4.22 12.87
N ARG A 58 -0.63 -5.51 13.06
CA ARG A 58 0.71 -5.98 13.44
C ARG A 58 1.15 -7.13 12.53
N GLU A 59 2.30 -6.93 11.90
CA GLU A 59 3.12 -7.97 11.28
C GLU A 59 4.54 -7.83 11.83
N MET A 60 4.93 -8.76 12.70
CA MET A 60 6.28 -8.79 13.27
C MET A 60 6.99 -10.07 12.83
N ILE A 61 8.21 -9.90 12.32
CA ILE A 61 9.13 -11.03 12.15
C ILE A 61 9.79 -11.26 13.50
N GLU A 62 9.49 -12.40 14.16
CA GLU A 62 10.32 -12.86 15.27
C GLU A 62 11.75 -12.98 14.75
N THR A 63 12.68 -12.29 15.42
CA THR A 63 14.06 -12.05 14.98
C THR A 63 14.63 -13.25 14.21
N LEU A 64 14.93 -13.05 12.92
CA LEU A 64 15.76 -13.99 12.17
C LEU A 64 17.03 -14.26 12.99
N PRO A 65 17.55 -15.50 13.06
CA PRO A 65 18.80 -15.76 13.74
C PRO A 65 19.88 -14.88 13.10
N THR A 66 20.35 -13.89 13.86
CA THR A 66 21.37 -12.91 13.43
C THR A 66 22.77 -13.56 13.30
N THR A 67 22.86 -14.87 13.07
CA THR A 67 24.11 -15.59 12.91
C THR A 67 24.73 -15.22 11.57
N GLY A 68 25.52 -14.14 11.54
CA GLY A 68 26.30 -13.74 10.37
C GLY A 68 26.42 -12.22 10.16
N PHE A 69 25.58 -11.41 10.81
CA PHE A 69 25.69 -9.96 10.75
C PHE A 69 26.43 -9.44 11.99
N PRO A 70 27.48 -8.61 11.84
CA PRO A 70 28.13 -7.97 12.98
C PRO A 70 27.08 -7.17 13.77
N ARG A 71 26.79 -7.61 15.00
CA ARG A 71 26.10 -6.76 15.98
C ARG A 71 27.12 -5.74 16.47
N ASP A 72 27.33 -4.69 15.69
CA ASP A 72 28.04 -3.53 16.20
C ASP A 72 27.13 -2.82 17.21
N GLY A 73 27.46 -3.02 18.49
CA GLY A 73 27.05 -2.17 19.60
C GLY A 73 25.62 -2.40 20.11
N GLY A 74 25.52 -2.79 21.39
CA GLY A 74 24.31 -2.63 22.18
C GLY A 74 23.99 -1.15 22.40
N GLY A 75 23.55 -0.47 21.35
CA GLY A 75 22.90 0.83 21.43
C GLY A 75 21.49 0.64 21.97
N THR A 76 21.17 1.34 23.06
CA THR A 76 19.79 1.77 23.34
C THR A 76 19.13 2.17 22.03
N LEU A 77 17.98 1.56 21.67
CA LEU A 77 17.14 1.98 20.54
C LEU A 77 16.96 3.48 20.67
N THR A 78 17.72 4.25 19.91
CA THR A 78 17.71 5.71 19.95
C THR A 78 16.34 6.17 19.47
N GLU A 79 15.84 7.23 20.10
CA GLU A 79 14.58 7.90 19.77
C GLU A 79 14.65 8.54 18.37
N ASP A 80 14.75 7.75 17.31
CA ASP A 80 15.06 8.23 15.96
C ASP A 80 13.82 8.42 15.06
N ALA A 81 12.62 8.14 15.60
CA ALA A 81 11.37 8.51 14.94
C ALA A 81 10.89 9.87 15.45
N GLU A 82 10.68 10.81 14.54
CA GLU A 82 10.17 12.15 14.86
C GLU A 82 8.77 12.34 14.30
N ARG A 83 7.97 13.22 14.91
CA ARG A 83 6.65 13.56 14.36
C ARG A 83 6.82 14.20 12.97
N ALA A 84 6.10 13.68 12.00
CA ALA A 84 6.11 14.22 10.65
C ALA A 84 5.34 15.55 10.57
N PRO A 85 5.81 16.55 9.80
CA PRO A 85 5.06 17.78 9.56
C PRO A 85 3.94 17.54 8.53
N ILE A 86 2.82 17.01 9.00
CA ILE A 86 1.68 16.54 8.18
C ILE A 86 0.99 17.61 7.31
N ASP A 87 1.32 18.88 7.49
CA ASP A 87 0.85 20.00 6.67
C ASP A 87 1.77 20.29 5.47
N GLN A 88 2.95 19.68 5.42
CA GLN A 88 3.96 19.88 4.39
C GLN A 88 4.03 18.69 3.43
N ALA A 89 4.46 18.95 2.19
CA ALA A 89 4.81 17.86 1.28
C ALA A 89 6.13 17.21 1.73
N PRO A 90 6.23 15.87 1.64
CA PRO A 90 5.22 14.95 1.12
C PRO A 90 4.29 14.34 2.19
N TYR A 91 4.50 14.64 3.47
CA TYR A 91 3.76 14.06 4.60
C TYR A 91 2.25 14.25 4.52
N LYS A 92 1.80 15.39 3.98
CA LYS A 92 0.38 15.68 3.77
C LYS A 92 -0.31 14.71 2.81
N PHE A 93 0.42 13.92 2.02
CA PHE A 93 -0.17 12.90 1.14
C PHE A 93 -0.56 11.62 1.89
N GLY A 94 0.00 11.41 3.09
CA GLY A 94 -0.25 10.25 3.95
C GLY A 94 -1.39 10.46 4.95
N GLY A 95 -1.77 9.38 5.62
CA GLY A 95 -2.83 9.39 6.62
C GLY A 95 -3.03 8.05 7.31
N GLN A 96 -3.97 8.03 8.26
CA GLN A 96 -4.35 6.82 8.98
C GLN A 96 -5.44 6.08 8.20
N LEU A 97 -5.28 4.76 8.09
CA LEU A 97 -6.24 3.85 7.48
C LEU A 97 -7.03 3.15 8.60
N LEU A 98 -8.36 3.16 8.49
CA LEU A 98 -9.26 2.41 9.37
C LEU A 98 -10.04 1.40 8.55
N TYR A 99 -10.20 0.19 9.07
CA TYR A 99 -10.93 -0.87 8.38
C TYR A 99 -11.44 -1.93 9.35
N THR A 100 -12.38 -2.74 8.89
CA THR A 100 -12.93 -3.87 9.65
C THR A 100 -12.63 -5.17 8.92
N ARG A 101 -12.11 -6.18 9.61
CA ARG A 101 -11.85 -7.51 9.05
C ARG A 101 -12.20 -8.58 10.06
N GLY A 102 -12.95 -9.60 9.65
CA GLY A 102 -13.36 -10.67 10.58
C GLY A 102 -14.24 -10.22 11.75
N GLY A 103 -14.85 -9.03 11.68
CA GLY A 103 -15.66 -8.44 12.74
C GLY A 103 -14.92 -7.49 13.67
N ASP A 104 -13.59 -7.46 13.62
CA ASP A 104 -12.75 -6.57 14.41
C ASP A 104 -12.36 -5.31 13.62
N ASP A 105 -12.21 -4.20 14.34
CA ASP A 105 -11.80 -2.90 13.80
C ASP A 105 -10.29 -2.71 13.98
N TYR A 106 -9.63 -2.20 12.94
CA TYR A 106 -8.18 -2.06 12.89
C TYR A 106 -7.73 -0.68 12.42
N THR A 107 -6.48 -0.34 12.77
CA THR A 107 -5.78 0.84 12.24
C THR A 107 -4.49 0.45 11.53
N ALA A 108 -4.16 1.20 10.49
CA ALA A 108 -2.94 1.10 9.71
C ALA A 108 -2.59 2.49 9.13
N SER A 109 -1.63 2.53 8.21
CA SER A 109 -1.18 3.73 7.50
C SER A 109 -1.37 3.55 5.99
N ALA A 110 -1.55 4.65 5.26
CA ALA A 110 -1.64 4.65 3.81
C ALA A 110 -1.31 6.03 3.23
N GLN A 111 -1.24 6.14 1.90
CA GLN A 111 -0.91 7.39 1.21
C GLN A 111 -1.51 7.48 -0.19
N PHE A 112 -1.79 8.72 -0.62
CA PHE A 112 -2.09 9.00 -2.02
C PHE A 112 -0.85 8.81 -2.91
N VAL A 113 -0.99 8.05 -4.00
CA VAL A 113 0.09 7.78 -4.97
C VAL A 113 -0.45 7.72 -6.39
N ALA A 114 0.36 8.10 -7.38
CA ALA A 114 0.13 7.96 -8.83
C ALA A 114 -1.08 8.73 -9.41
N ASP A 115 -2.23 8.74 -8.75
CA ASP A 115 -3.45 9.46 -9.08
C ASP A 115 -4.05 10.15 -7.84
N ALA A 116 -4.85 11.20 -8.03
CA ALA A 116 -5.47 11.91 -6.91
C ALA A 116 -6.55 11.07 -6.22
N ASN A 117 -7.07 10.04 -6.88
CA ASN A 117 -8.05 9.11 -6.31
C ASN A 117 -7.44 7.80 -5.82
N ILE A 118 -6.12 7.62 -5.89
CA ILE A 118 -5.50 6.33 -5.60
C ILE A 118 -4.73 6.41 -4.29
N VAL A 119 -5.07 5.51 -3.37
CA VAL A 119 -4.40 5.31 -2.09
C VAL A 119 -3.74 3.93 -2.10
N ILE A 120 -2.49 3.85 -1.68
CA ILE A 120 -1.77 2.58 -1.52
C ILE A 120 -1.45 2.36 -0.03
N GLY A 121 -1.52 1.10 0.40
CA GLY A 121 -1.21 0.66 1.76
C GLY A 121 -0.66 -0.77 1.74
N ALA A 122 -0.64 -1.45 2.89
CA ALA A 122 -0.22 -2.85 2.96
C ALA A 122 -1.36 -3.80 2.56
N ALA A 123 -1.03 -4.92 1.93
CA ALA A 123 -2.02 -5.92 1.56
C ALA A 123 -2.59 -6.64 2.78
N HIS A 124 -1.75 -6.94 3.77
CA HIS A 124 -2.18 -7.62 4.99
C HIS A 124 -3.18 -6.80 5.80
N SER A 125 -3.25 -5.47 5.62
CA SER A 125 -4.30 -4.65 6.21
C SER A 125 -5.65 -4.90 5.53
N LEU A 126 -5.67 -5.15 4.22
CA LEU A 126 -6.92 -5.28 3.48
C LEU A 126 -7.35 -6.73 3.21
N TRP A 127 -6.45 -7.70 3.32
CA TRP A 127 -6.74 -9.11 3.11
C TRP A 127 -5.86 -10.01 3.99
N LYS A 128 -6.46 -10.82 4.85
CA LYS A 128 -5.77 -11.80 5.72
C LYS A 128 -6.73 -12.89 6.19
N GLY A 129 -6.28 -14.12 6.38
CA GLY A 129 -7.14 -15.23 6.82
C GLY A 129 -8.30 -15.53 5.86
N GLY A 130 -8.10 -15.32 4.56
CA GLY A 130 -9.15 -15.45 3.54
C GLY A 130 -10.26 -14.39 3.61
N MET A 131 -10.08 -13.33 4.41
CA MET A 131 -11.09 -12.29 4.62
C MET A 131 -10.64 -10.95 4.02
N ALA A 132 -11.50 -10.38 3.18
CA ALA A 132 -11.37 -9.01 2.71
C ALA A 132 -11.82 -8.00 3.78
N ALA A 133 -11.15 -6.86 3.85
CA ALA A 133 -11.53 -5.76 4.73
C ALA A 133 -12.77 -5.02 4.20
N SER A 134 -13.55 -4.47 5.13
CA SER A 134 -14.77 -3.70 4.89
C SER A 134 -14.73 -2.39 5.68
N ASN A 135 -15.71 -1.51 5.45
CA ASN A 135 -15.82 -0.21 6.14
C ASN A 135 -14.56 0.66 6.02
N ILE A 136 -13.82 0.54 4.92
CA ILE A 136 -12.51 1.19 4.79
C ILE A 136 -12.67 2.72 4.76
N ARG A 137 -11.88 3.40 5.61
CA ARG A 137 -11.76 4.86 5.68
C ARG A 137 -10.29 5.26 5.69
N PHE A 138 -9.99 6.39 5.04
CA PHE A 138 -8.66 6.99 5.09
C PHE A 138 -8.77 8.43 5.60
N TYR A 139 -8.07 8.74 6.68
CA TYR A 139 -7.98 10.08 7.25
C TYR A 139 -6.64 10.69 6.83
N GLN A 140 -6.66 11.45 5.74
CA GLN A 140 -5.50 12.17 5.25
C GLN A 140 -5.07 13.21 6.30
N GLY A 141 -3.78 13.23 6.64
CA GLY A 141 -3.24 14.12 7.66
C GLY A 141 -3.91 13.91 9.03
N TYR A 142 -4.23 12.67 9.38
CA TYR A 142 -4.78 12.35 10.70
C TYR A 142 -3.85 12.88 11.80
N SER A 143 -4.45 13.51 12.80
CA SER A 143 -3.77 14.02 13.99
C SER A 143 -4.78 14.13 15.11
N ASN A 144 -4.70 13.22 16.09
CA ASN A 144 -5.53 13.21 17.29
C ASN A 144 -7.03 13.36 17.02
N GLY A 145 -7.58 12.48 16.19
CA GLY A 145 -9.00 12.48 15.77
C GLY A 145 -9.36 13.42 14.62
N GLY A 146 -8.42 14.27 14.18
CA GLY A 146 -8.59 15.17 13.04
C GLY A 146 -8.27 14.54 11.67
N GLY A 147 -8.15 15.39 10.64
CA GLY A 147 -7.80 14.99 9.27
C GLY A 147 -8.98 15.04 8.30
N THR A 148 -8.68 14.86 7.02
CA THR A 148 -9.69 14.84 5.95
C THR A 148 -10.11 13.42 5.65
N LEU A 149 -11.40 13.11 5.79
CA LEU A 149 -11.95 11.78 5.55
C LEU A 149 -12.14 11.50 4.05
N TYR A 150 -11.60 10.38 3.60
CA TYR A 150 -11.85 9.79 2.28
C TYR A 150 -12.49 8.41 2.43
N ARG A 151 -13.53 8.17 1.63
CA ARG A 151 -14.21 6.88 1.52
C ARG A 151 -13.70 6.12 0.31
N MET A 152 -13.48 4.82 0.48
CA MET A 152 -13.08 3.93 -0.61
C MET A 152 -14.29 3.32 -1.30
N ASP A 153 -14.27 3.25 -2.62
CA ASP A 153 -15.25 2.48 -3.41
C ASP A 153 -14.63 1.23 -4.05
N ARG A 154 -13.31 1.15 -4.15
CA ARG A 154 -12.60 -0.04 -4.61
C ARG A 154 -11.39 -0.32 -3.74
N ALA A 155 -11.09 -1.59 -3.55
CA ALA A 155 -9.86 -2.08 -2.97
C ALA A 155 -9.41 -3.32 -3.73
N ALA A 156 -8.11 -3.49 -3.89
CA ALA A 156 -7.52 -4.67 -4.51
C ALA A 156 -6.18 -5.04 -3.88
N VAL A 157 -5.86 -6.32 -3.96
CA VAL A 157 -4.56 -6.92 -3.63
C VAL A 157 -4.15 -7.86 -4.77
N LEU A 158 -2.85 -8.17 -4.85
CA LEU A 158 -2.40 -9.23 -5.75
C LEU A 158 -3.02 -10.57 -5.36
N LEU A 159 -3.33 -11.43 -6.34
CA LEU A 159 -3.78 -12.80 -6.07
C LEU A 159 -2.69 -13.57 -5.31
N ARG A 160 -1.41 -13.35 -5.67
CA ARG A 160 -0.24 -13.90 -4.97
C ARG A 160 -0.22 -13.57 -3.50
N TRP A 161 -0.66 -12.37 -3.10
CA TRP A 161 -0.79 -12.04 -1.68
C TRP A 161 -1.77 -12.98 -0.98
N THR A 162 -2.94 -13.23 -1.59
CA THR A 162 -3.97 -14.09 -0.99
C THR A 162 -3.50 -15.54 -0.77
N GLU A 163 -2.55 -16.02 -1.57
CA GLU A 163 -1.96 -17.37 -1.45
C GLU A 163 -0.97 -17.48 -0.28
N VAL A 164 -0.37 -16.36 0.14
CA VAL A 164 0.70 -16.32 1.17
C VAL A 164 0.33 -15.50 2.41
N ALA A 165 -0.88 -14.94 2.46
CA ALA A 165 -1.30 -13.98 3.49
C ALA A 165 -1.20 -14.54 4.91
N ASP A 166 -1.31 -15.87 5.08
CA ASP A 166 -1.27 -16.57 6.36
C ASP A 166 0.09 -17.23 6.66
N ASN A 167 1.07 -17.09 5.77
CA ASN A 167 2.43 -17.55 6.04
C ASN A 167 3.12 -16.62 7.04
N ASP A 168 4.09 -17.15 7.78
CA ASP A 168 4.92 -16.33 8.68
C ASP A 168 5.58 -15.17 7.90
N PRO A 169 5.66 -13.97 8.50
CA PRO A 169 6.26 -12.83 7.82
C PRO A 169 7.73 -13.09 7.47
N SER A 170 8.07 -12.72 6.23
CA SER A 170 9.38 -12.99 5.61
C SER A 170 9.56 -12.06 4.42
N LEU A 171 10.81 -11.82 3.98
CA LEU A 171 11.10 -11.05 2.76
C LEU A 171 10.35 -11.59 1.52
N ALA A 172 10.26 -12.92 1.39
CA ALA A 172 9.56 -13.55 0.28
C ALA A 172 8.04 -13.29 0.29
N ARG A 173 7.45 -13.08 1.46
CA ARG A 173 6.04 -12.69 1.62
C ARG A 173 5.85 -11.18 1.41
N SER A 174 6.74 -10.36 1.98
CA SER A 174 6.67 -8.89 1.94
C SER A 174 6.68 -8.32 0.52
N GLN A 175 7.27 -9.03 -0.46
CA GLN A 175 7.31 -8.60 -1.86
C GLN A 175 5.93 -8.44 -2.52
N PHE A 176 4.88 -9.06 -1.97
CA PHE A 176 3.49 -8.97 -2.46
C PHE A 176 2.59 -8.13 -1.55
N ASP A 177 3.13 -7.59 -0.45
CA ASP A 177 2.35 -6.99 0.63
C ASP A 177 2.04 -5.51 0.37
N TYR A 178 1.32 -5.23 -0.72
CA TYR A 178 0.74 -3.93 -1.00
C TYR A 178 -0.71 -4.07 -1.48
N SER A 179 -1.53 -3.11 -1.07
CA SER A 179 -2.92 -2.98 -1.51
C SER A 179 -3.14 -1.63 -2.19
N VAL A 180 -4.04 -1.61 -3.16
CA VAL A 180 -4.44 -0.38 -3.84
C VAL A 180 -5.93 -0.14 -3.61
N MET A 181 -6.28 1.09 -3.28
CA MET A 181 -7.63 1.54 -3.03
C MET A 181 -7.97 2.75 -3.90
N ARG A 182 -9.26 2.91 -4.23
CA ARG A 182 -9.77 4.10 -4.91
C ARG A 182 -10.69 4.88 -3.99
N THR A 183 -10.41 6.18 -3.85
CA THR A 183 -11.28 7.11 -3.14
C THR A 183 -12.41 7.61 -4.04
N THR A 184 -13.58 7.82 -3.44
CA THR A 184 -14.76 8.42 -4.11
C THR A 184 -14.59 9.88 -4.51
N VAL A 185 -13.63 10.58 -3.89
CA VAL A 185 -13.29 11.99 -4.17
C VAL A 185 -11.78 12.14 -4.28
N ALA A 186 -11.33 13.03 -5.17
CA ALA A 186 -9.91 13.25 -5.42
C ALA A 186 -9.23 13.99 -4.24
N SER A 187 -7.98 13.64 -3.96
CA SER A 187 -7.11 14.35 -3.02
C SER A 187 -6.96 15.82 -3.41
N ALA A 188 -7.25 16.71 -2.47
CA ALA A 188 -7.02 18.16 -2.64
C ALA A 188 -5.59 18.58 -2.29
N VAL A 189 -4.80 17.70 -1.64
CA VAL A 189 -3.50 18.05 -1.07
C VAL A 189 -2.31 17.59 -1.91
N GLY A 190 -2.57 16.78 -2.96
CA GLY A 190 -1.55 16.18 -3.82
C GLY A 190 -1.40 14.67 -3.57
N LYS A 191 -0.29 14.12 -4.07
CA LYS A 191 0.03 12.69 -4.06
C LYS A 191 1.54 12.49 -4.23
N TYR A 192 2.03 11.32 -3.85
CA TYR A 192 3.34 10.85 -4.30
C TYR A 192 3.31 10.50 -5.79
N GLU A 193 4.43 10.71 -6.48
CA GLU A 193 4.69 10.00 -7.72
C GLU A 193 4.96 8.52 -7.42
N LEU A 194 4.63 7.64 -8.36
CA LEU A 194 4.99 6.23 -8.25
C LEU A 194 6.45 6.05 -8.67
N GLY A 195 7.29 5.59 -7.74
CA GLY A 195 8.67 5.19 -8.02
C GLY A 195 8.73 3.74 -8.48
N ILE A 196 8.44 3.50 -9.77
CA ILE A 196 8.78 2.23 -10.43
C ILE A 196 10.30 2.16 -10.56
N ASP A 197 10.87 0.96 -10.44
CA ASP A 197 12.30 0.70 -10.30
C ASP A 197 12.89 1.11 -8.94
N GLY A 198 12.01 1.36 -7.97
CA GLY A 198 12.29 1.38 -6.54
C GLY A 198 13.44 2.29 -6.08
N ALA A 199 13.88 2.08 -4.85
CA ALA A 199 15.16 2.58 -4.35
C ALA A 199 16.19 1.44 -4.38
N HIS A 200 17.47 1.78 -4.38
CA HIS A 200 18.54 0.78 -4.44
C HIS A 200 19.10 0.45 -3.05
N VAL A 201 19.72 -0.74 -2.94
CA VAL A 201 20.56 -1.04 -1.77
C VAL A 201 21.56 0.09 -1.58
N ASP A 202 21.85 0.41 -0.33
CA ASP A 202 22.66 1.54 0.12
C ASP A 202 22.03 2.93 0.03
N GLU A 203 20.82 3.08 -0.54
CA GLU A 203 20.09 4.34 -0.53
C GLU A 203 19.31 4.57 0.77
N ASN A 204 19.17 5.85 1.12
CA ASN A 204 18.29 6.27 2.21
C ASN A 204 16.88 6.50 1.70
N VAL A 205 15.91 6.00 2.44
CA VAL A 205 14.48 6.28 2.28
C VAL A 205 13.94 6.95 3.54
N THR A 206 12.96 7.82 3.36
CA THR A 206 12.14 8.27 4.48
C THR A 206 10.95 7.33 4.61
N VAL A 207 10.75 6.77 5.80
CA VAL A 207 9.60 5.92 6.12
C VAL A 207 8.64 6.73 6.97
N THR A 208 7.35 6.61 6.72
CA THR A 208 6.29 7.28 7.50
C THR A 208 5.24 6.29 7.97
N GLY A 209 4.56 6.58 9.07
CA GLY A 209 3.39 5.81 9.50
C GLY A 209 2.80 6.31 10.82
N TYR A 210 1.79 5.61 11.32
CA TYR A 210 1.13 5.85 12.60
C TYR A 210 1.40 4.70 13.58
N PRO A 211 2.65 4.53 14.06
CA PRO A 211 3.01 3.42 14.94
C PRO A 211 2.35 3.57 16.31
N ALA A 212 1.59 2.56 16.73
CA ALA A 212 0.83 2.61 17.98
C ALA A 212 1.70 2.67 19.24
N ARG A 213 2.96 2.23 19.16
CA ARG A 213 3.89 2.37 20.31
C ARG A 213 4.24 3.84 20.59
N LEU A 214 4.06 4.74 19.62
CA LEU A 214 4.34 6.16 19.73
C LEU A 214 3.01 6.89 19.83
N GLU A 215 2.70 7.35 21.05
CA GLU A 215 1.49 8.15 21.32
C GLU A 215 0.21 7.48 20.80
N ASP A 216 0.11 6.17 20.97
CA ASP A 216 -1.06 5.35 20.60
C ASP A 216 -1.48 5.51 19.12
N GLY A 217 -0.52 5.84 18.24
CA GLY A 217 -0.77 6.03 16.81
C GLY A 217 -1.59 7.27 16.50
N GLN A 218 -1.65 8.24 17.43
CA GLN A 218 -2.43 9.47 17.26
C GLN A 218 -1.79 10.47 16.28
N TYR A 219 -0.51 10.29 15.96
CA TYR A 219 0.25 11.19 15.09
C TYR A 219 1.06 10.40 14.06
N MET A 220 1.31 11.05 12.92
CA MET A 220 2.24 10.52 11.93
C MET A 220 3.67 10.73 12.43
N TYR A 221 4.47 9.68 12.35
CA TYR A 221 5.90 9.71 12.56
C TYR A 221 6.64 9.47 11.25
N GLN A 222 7.88 9.94 11.22
CA GLN A 222 8.84 9.64 10.18
C GLN A 222 10.17 9.19 10.77
N GLU A 223 10.93 8.46 9.97
CA GLU A 223 12.32 8.13 10.23
C GLU A 223 13.09 8.10 8.90
N THR A 224 14.42 8.16 8.96
CA THR A 224 15.28 7.84 7.81
C THR A 224 15.86 6.44 8.01
N ALA A 225 15.61 5.54 7.06
CA ALA A 225 16.16 4.20 7.05
C ALA A 225 17.01 4.01 5.78
N ARG A 226 18.04 3.17 5.87
CA ARG A 226 18.89 2.81 4.73
C ARG A 226 18.56 1.40 4.28
N ILE A 227 18.37 1.19 2.98
CA ILE A 227 18.13 -0.14 2.42
C ILE A 227 19.42 -0.95 2.52
N VAL A 228 19.40 -2.03 3.28
CA VAL A 228 20.58 -2.89 3.52
C VAL A 228 20.52 -4.20 2.74
N VAL A 229 19.31 -4.66 2.40
CA VAL A 229 19.10 -5.87 1.59
C VAL A 229 17.97 -5.64 0.61
N GLN A 230 18.12 -6.19 -0.59
CA GLN A 230 17.04 -6.40 -1.55
C GLN A 230 17.03 -7.88 -1.96
N ALA A 231 15.92 -8.56 -1.68
CA ALA A 231 15.70 -9.96 -2.04
C ALA A 231 14.48 -10.05 -2.97
N GLY A 232 14.71 -10.27 -4.26
CA GLY A 232 13.66 -10.11 -5.27
C GLY A 232 13.13 -8.68 -5.27
N THR A 233 11.82 -8.52 -5.12
CA THR A 233 11.14 -7.22 -5.00
C THR A 233 10.76 -6.90 -3.56
N SER A 234 11.52 -7.37 -2.57
CA SER A 234 11.38 -6.96 -1.16
C SER A 234 12.65 -6.28 -0.67
N TYR A 235 12.46 -5.24 0.13
CA TYR A 235 13.52 -4.53 0.84
C TYR A 235 13.58 -4.93 2.32
N ASP A 236 14.77 -4.80 2.91
CA ASP A 236 15.04 -4.64 4.35
C ASP A 236 15.77 -3.30 4.49
N ALA A 237 15.21 -2.39 5.29
CA ALA A 237 15.81 -1.09 5.60
C ALA A 237 15.98 -0.90 7.11
N ARG A 238 17.07 -0.22 7.51
CA ARG A 238 17.46 -0.05 8.92
C ARG A 238 18.04 1.35 9.20
N PRO A 239 17.95 1.86 10.44
CA PRO A 239 17.16 1.33 11.55
C PRO A 239 15.66 1.56 11.34
N HIS A 240 14.81 0.84 12.08
CA HIS A 240 13.36 1.06 12.10
C HIS A 240 12.83 1.22 13.53
N PRO A 241 12.89 2.43 14.11
CA PRO A 241 12.21 2.70 15.36
C PRO A 241 10.68 2.52 15.25
N MET A 242 9.99 2.69 14.12
CA MET A 242 8.50 2.68 14.09
C MET A 242 7.80 1.29 14.22
N HIS A 243 8.32 0.37 15.05
CA HIS A 243 7.70 -0.94 15.34
C HIS A 243 6.40 -0.85 16.19
N GLY A 244 5.74 -1.99 16.47
CA GLY A 244 4.61 -2.08 17.43
C GLY A 244 3.20 -2.02 16.82
N GLY A 245 3.09 -2.02 15.50
CA GLY A 245 1.83 -2.03 14.74
C GLY A 245 1.30 -0.64 14.41
N GLY A 246 0.36 -0.55 13.46
CA GLY A 246 -0.25 0.69 12.96
C GLY A 246 0.56 1.41 11.87
N ALA A 247 1.89 1.23 11.84
CA ALA A 247 2.74 1.76 10.77
C ALA A 247 2.56 1.03 9.42
N SER A 248 2.02 -0.19 9.42
CA SER A 248 1.71 -0.99 8.24
C SER A 248 1.04 -0.18 7.14
N GLY A 249 1.54 -0.27 5.91
CA GLY A 249 1.08 0.46 4.73
C GLY A 249 1.65 1.86 4.57
N GLY A 250 2.34 2.38 5.58
CA GLY A 250 2.94 3.70 5.55
C GLY A 250 4.02 3.84 4.46
N ALA A 251 4.13 5.04 3.89
CA ALA A 251 4.98 5.28 2.73
C ALA A 251 6.47 5.10 3.04
N TRP A 252 7.18 4.51 2.09
CA TRP A 252 8.63 4.70 1.95
C TRP A 252 8.85 5.56 0.72
N PHE A 253 9.60 6.66 0.86
CA PHE A 253 9.80 7.56 -0.26
C PHE A 253 11.23 8.10 -0.37
N VAL A 254 11.56 8.50 -1.59
CA VAL A 254 12.77 9.26 -1.92
C VAL A 254 12.37 10.61 -2.49
N THR A 255 13.19 11.63 -2.26
CA THR A 255 13.00 12.97 -2.80
C THR A 255 14.17 13.35 -3.68
N ALA A 256 13.91 13.64 -4.95
CA ALA A 256 14.91 14.15 -5.87
C ALA A 256 14.30 15.27 -6.72
N ASN A 257 15.02 16.40 -6.84
CA ASN A 257 14.56 17.56 -7.63
C ASN A 257 13.14 18.04 -7.26
N ASN A 258 12.81 18.09 -5.96
CA ASN A 258 11.47 18.42 -5.42
C ASN A 258 10.33 17.49 -5.87
N VAL A 259 10.67 16.30 -6.38
CA VAL A 259 9.70 15.24 -6.68
C VAL A 259 9.80 14.18 -5.60
N HIS A 260 8.65 13.84 -5.00
CA HIS A 260 8.54 12.85 -3.94
C HIS A 260 7.96 11.56 -4.53
N LYS A 261 8.79 10.50 -4.58
CA LYS A 261 8.40 9.22 -5.16
C LYS A 261 8.21 8.20 -4.04
N ALA A 262 7.00 7.65 -3.92
CA ALA A 262 6.78 6.49 -3.07
C ALA A 262 7.36 5.27 -3.79
N VAL A 263 8.22 4.51 -3.11
CA VAL A 263 8.97 3.37 -3.66
C VAL A 263 8.60 2.04 -3.01
N SER A 264 7.91 2.09 -1.87
CA SER A 264 7.49 0.94 -1.07
C SER A 264 6.41 1.36 -0.05
N VAL A 265 5.86 0.38 0.66
CA VAL A 265 5.06 0.54 1.87
C VAL A 265 5.66 -0.27 3.03
N VAL A 266 5.38 0.12 4.28
CA VAL A 266 5.69 -0.71 5.45
C VAL A 266 4.87 -2.01 5.39
N SER A 267 5.51 -3.14 5.14
CA SER A 267 4.87 -4.46 5.18
C SER A 267 4.93 -5.07 6.58
N SER A 268 6.14 -5.17 7.13
CA SER A 268 6.39 -5.78 8.44
C SER A 268 7.61 -5.18 9.09
N GLY A 269 7.75 -5.37 10.41
CA GLY A 269 8.87 -4.85 11.18
C GLY A 269 9.61 -5.94 11.95
N ALA A 270 10.89 -5.69 12.19
CA ALA A 270 11.72 -6.30 13.22
C ALA A 270 12.23 -5.18 14.15
N PRO A 271 12.76 -5.49 15.35
CA PRO A 271 13.26 -4.47 16.27
C PRO A 271 14.31 -3.51 15.67
N ASP A 272 15.07 -3.97 14.67
CA ASP A 272 16.15 -3.20 14.03
C ASP A 272 15.92 -2.94 12.53
N GLY A 273 14.79 -3.38 11.96
CA GLY A 273 14.56 -3.26 10.52
C GLY A 273 13.10 -3.24 10.11
N VAL A 274 12.86 -2.76 8.90
CA VAL A 274 11.54 -2.70 8.28
C VAL A 274 11.60 -3.33 6.90
N PHE A 275 10.55 -4.07 6.58
CA PHE A 275 10.40 -4.74 5.31
C PHE A 275 9.30 -4.09 4.51
N GLY A 276 9.45 -4.08 3.19
CA GLY A 276 8.46 -3.52 2.29
C GLY A 276 8.67 -4.00 0.85
N PRO A 277 7.60 -4.13 0.06
CA PRO A 277 7.72 -4.45 -1.36
C PRO A 277 8.31 -3.27 -2.13
N SER A 278 9.27 -3.54 -2.99
CA SER A 278 9.66 -2.63 -4.07
C SER A 278 8.51 -2.49 -5.06
N PHE A 279 8.14 -1.26 -5.38
CA PHE A 279 7.14 -1.03 -6.42
C PHE A 279 7.71 -1.32 -7.81
N THR A 280 6.97 -2.14 -8.55
CA THR A 280 7.32 -2.60 -9.89
C THR A 280 6.22 -2.28 -10.89
N GLN A 281 6.34 -2.81 -12.11
CA GLN A 281 5.28 -2.75 -13.10
C GLN A 281 3.97 -3.38 -12.60
N ASP A 282 4.03 -4.47 -11.83
CA ASP A 282 2.84 -5.10 -11.23
C ASP A 282 2.07 -4.10 -10.34
N THR A 283 2.79 -3.24 -9.62
CA THR A 283 2.18 -2.18 -8.80
C THR A 283 1.47 -1.15 -9.68
N ALA A 284 2.11 -0.72 -10.76
CA ALA A 284 1.52 0.23 -11.71
C ALA A 284 0.28 -0.34 -12.39
N ASP A 285 0.31 -1.62 -12.74
CA ASP A 285 -0.80 -2.32 -13.38
C ASP A 285 -1.98 -2.49 -12.42
N LEU A 286 -1.72 -2.86 -11.15
CA LEU A 286 -2.77 -2.93 -10.12
C LEU A 286 -3.40 -1.55 -9.88
N ILE A 287 -2.59 -0.49 -9.88
CA ILE A 287 -3.09 0.90 -9.82
C ILE A 287 -3.99 1.23 -11.00
N ALA A 288 -3.61 0.87 -12.22
CA ALA A 288 -4.42 1.12 -13.40
C ALA A 288 -5.76 0.38 -13.34
N ILE A 289 -5.75 -0.88 -12.88
CA ILE A 289 -6.96 -1.71 -12.70
C ILE A 289 -7.91 -1.07 -11.69
N VAL A 290 -7.42 -0.71 -10.50
CA VAL A 290 -8.25 -0.09 -9.45
C VAL A 290 -8.77 1.27 -9.87
N LYS A 291 -7.93 2.08 -10.52
CA LYS A 291 -8.34 3.38 -11.08
C LYS A 291 -9.53 3.23 -12.04
N ASN A 292 -9.49 2.22 -12.89
CA ASN A 292 -10.55 1.91 -13.85
C ASN A 292 -11.77 1.21 -13.24
N GLY A 293 -11.80 1.03 -11.92
CA GLY A 293 -12.96 0.57 -11.17
C GLY A 293 -13.05 -0.93 -10.95
N CYS A 294 -11.98 -1.66 -11.28
CA CYS A 294 -11.95 -3.12 -11.39
C CYS A 294 -12.93 -3.67 -12.46
N PRO A 295 -12.50 -4.64 -13.28
CA PRO A 295 -13.37 -5.27 -14.27
C PRO A 295 -14.51 -6.08 -13.65
#